data_AF-A0A931IW84-F1
#
_entry.id   AF-A0A931IW84-F1
#
_cell.length_a   1.000
_cell.length_b   1.000
_cell.length_c   1.000
_cell.angle_alpha   90.00
_cell.angle_beta   90.00
_cell.angle_gamma   90.00
#
_symmetry.space_group_name_H-M   'P 1'
#
loop_
_entity.id
_entity.type
_entity.pdbx_description
1 polymer ?
#
loop_
_entity_poly.entity_id
_entity_poly.type
_entity_poly.pdbx_seq_one_letter_code
_entity_poly.pdbx_strand_id
1 'polypeptide(L)'
;MTEYVQTSDGQIHADFARRAGQILLQYERLSRNLDPREQFDATLAVSLLQSLLTSFIELSRLKAMKPRYSQYLDVPIDASPPRLGLNPSAIRWSWRSAAGLRYRDVIESIRNSLSHPTPQDGSRPLPTTGFTARATSVGEIDGYCFVQSPWVEKGGRQLLKRFRPELRQVQECSKLREELTAWGRRHDVMLEADERDGILVPCLGGQPFVPFIEVILSTCELRVFVLALADIIGGEQAVGTVARTHEVL
;
A
#
# COMPACT_ATOMS: atom_id res chain seq x y z
N MET A 1 11.44 12.17 6.30
CA MET A 1 11.32 13.64 6.20
C MET A 1 11.63 14.01 4.77
N THR A 2 10.64 14.38 3.99
CA THR A 2 10.85 15.00 2.68
C THR A 2 11.18 16.46 2.93
N GLU A 3 12.47 16.78 2.91
CA GLU A 3 12.94 18.16 2.88
C GLU A 3 12.43 18.82 1.60
N TYR A 4 11.75 19.94 1.78
CA TYR A 4 11.37 20.84 0.70
C TYR A 4 12.65 21.41 0.09
N VAL A 5 13.02 20.96 -1.11
CA VAL A 5 14.19 21.52 -1.80
C VAL A 5 13.77 22.83 -2.44
N GLN A 6 14.14 23.93 -1.78
CA GLN A 6 14.00 25.28 -2.32
C GLN A 6 14.98 25.44 -3.49
N THR A 7 14.45 25.42 -4.71
CA THR A 7 15.21 25.88 -5.88
C THR A 7 15.45 27.38 -5.74
N SER A 8 16.58 27.86 -6.27
CA SER A 8 17.02 29.27 -6.15
C SER A 8 16.06 30.30 -6.77
N ASP A 9 15.02 29.84 -7.47
CA ASP A 9 13.93 30.59 -8.08
C ASP A 9 12.57 30.42 -7.37
N GLY A 10 12.51 29.68 -6.25
CA GLY A 10 11.30 29.55 -5.41
C GLY A 10 10.26 28.51 -5.87
N GLN A 11 10.58 27.59 -6.78
CA GLN A 11 9.62 26.68 -7.44
C GLN A 11 9.12 25.45 -6.64
N ILE A 12 9.19 25.42 -5.31
CA ILE A 12 8.67 24.30 -4.48
C ILE A 12 7.18 24.01 -4.75
N HIS A 13 6.45 25.00 -5.28
CA HIS A 13 5.01 24.93 -5.52
C HIS A 13 4.62 24.25 -6.84
N ALA A 14 5.48 24.26 -7.86
CA ALA A 14 5.11 23.77 -9.20
C ALA A 14 4.97 22.24 -9.22
N ASP A 15 5.87 21.53 -8.55
CA ASP A 15 5.90 20.06 -8.60
C ASP A 15 4.84 19.42 -7.69
N PHE A 16 4.55 20.04 -6.54
CA PHE A 16 3.40 19.67 -5.70
C PHE A 16 2.08 19.94 -6.43
N ALA A 17 1.90 21.16 -6.97
CA ALA A 17 0.69 21.51 -7.71
C ALA A 17 0.49 20.60 -8.94
N ARG A 18 1.57 20.28 -9.66
CA ARG A 18 1.54 19.32 -10.78
C ARG A 18 1.10 17.92 -10.33
N ARG A 19 1.65 17.41 -9.23
CA ARG A 19 1.25 16.09 -8.68
C ARG A 19 -0.19 16.09 -8.19
N ALA A 20 -0.62 17.14 -7.49
CA ALA A 20 -2.00 17.31 -7.05
C ALA A 20 -2.96 17.36 -8.25
N GLY A 21 -2.62 18.12 -9.29
CA GLY A 21 -3.36 18.17 -10.55
C GLY A 21 -3.44 16.82 -11.27
N GLN A 22 -2.34 16.05 -11.28
CA GLN A 22 -2.34 14.69 -11.83
C GLN A 22 -3.28 13.74 -11.08
N ILE A 23 -3.28 13.81 -9.75
CA ILE A 23 -4.18 13.01 -8.90
C ILE A 23 -5.64 13.41 -9.12
N LEU A 24 -5.94 14.72 -9.19
CA LEU A 24 -7.28 15.22 -9.48
C LEU A 24 -7.80 14.71 -10.83
N LEU A 25 -7.00 14.86 -11.90
CA LEU A 25 -7.35 14.35 -13.23
C LEU A 25 -7.58 12.83 -13.23
N GLN A 26 -6.84 12.10 -12.40
CA GLN A 26 -7.03 10.66 -12.25
C GLN A 26 -8.36 10.32 -11.55
N TYR A 27 -8.73 11.04 -10.49
CA TYR A 27 -10.03 10.87 -9.84
C TYR A 27 -11.18 11.24 -10.77
N GLU A 28 -11.09 12.37 -11.49
CA GLU A 28 -12.08 12.77 -12.50
C GLU A 28 -12.28 11.68 -13.56
N ARG A 29 -11.19 11.04 -14.01
CA ARG A 29 -11.28 9.92 -14.97
C ARG A 29 -11.97 8.70 -14.39
N LEU A 30 -11.68 8.35 -13.13
CA LEU A 30 -12.31 7.22 -12.44
C LEU A 30 -13.81 7.47 -12.18
N SER A 31 -14.20 8.72 -11.96
CA SER A 31 -15.56 9.10 -11.58
C SER A 31 -16.41 9.66 -12.74
N ARG A 32 -15.86 9.78 -13.95
CA ARG A 32 -16.48 10.43 -15.12
C ARG A 32 -17.89 9.98 -15.49
N ASN A 33 -18.27 8.76 -15.12
CA ASN A 33 -19.56 8.15 -15.44
C ASN A 33 -20.59 8.27 -14.30
N LEU A 34 -20.18 8.80 -13.15
CA LEU A 34 -21.04 9.06 -12.01
C LEU A 34 -21.67 10.44 -12.16
N ASP A 35 -22.83 10.66 -11.54
CA ASP A 35 -23.39 12.01 -11.45
C ASP A 35 -22.54 12.90 -10.53
N PRO A 36 -22.63 14.25 -10.61
CA PRO A 36 -21.77 15.15 -9.83
C PRO A 36 -21.83 14.93 -8.30
N ARG A 37 -22.96 14.46 -7.77
CA ARG A 37 -23.11 14.20 -6.34
C ARG A 37 -22.40 12.91 -5.95
N GLU A 38 -22.58 11.86 -6.74
CA GLU A 38 -21.87 10.59 -6.58
C GLU A 38 -20.35 10.76 -6.73
N GLN A 39 -19.91 11.60 -7.68
CA GLN A 39 -18.50 11.98 -7.84
C GLN A 39 -17.95 12.64 -6.58
N PHE A 40 -18.69 13.58 -5.99
CA PHE A 40 -18.32 14.25 -4.75
C PHE A 40 -18.24 13.26 -3.58
N ASP A 41 -19.27 12.43 -3.40
CA ASP A 41 -19.35 11.46 -2.31
C ASP A 41 -18.22 10.42 -2.40
N ALA A 42 -17.93 9.91 -3.60
CA ALA A 42 -16.82 8.99 -3.83
C ALA A 42 -15.46 9.65 -3.54
N THR A 43 -15.25 10.88 -4.00
CA THR A 43 -14.01 11.64 -3.76
C THR A 43 -13.81 11.91 -2.27
N LEU A 44 -14.88 12.27 -1.56
CA LEU A 44 -14.86 12.50 -0.12
C LEU A 44 -14.55 11.20 0.63
N ALA A 45 -15.21 10.09 0.29
CA ALA A 45 -14.97 8.79 0.91
C ALA A 45 -13.52 8.33 0.76
N VAL A 46 -12.95 8.46 -0.45
CA VAL A 46 -11.56 8.09 -0.68
C VAL A 46 -10.60 9.02 0.06
N SER A 47 -10.88 10.33 0.09
CA SER A 47 -10.07 11.31 0.82
C SER A 47 -10.08 11.06 2.33
N LEU A 48 -11.24 10.70 2.89
CA LEU A 48 -11.39 10.30 4.29
C LEU A 48 -10.59 9.04 4.60
N LEU A 49 -10.71 8.00 3.76
CA LEU A 49 -9.93 6.76 3.92
C LEU A 49 -8.43 7.02 3.87
N GLN A 50 -7.96 7.80 2.89
CA GLN A 50 -6.56 8.16 2.75
C GLN A 50 -6.05 8.96 3.96
N SER A 51 -6.88 9.85 4.50
CA SER A 51 -6.57 10.62 5.70
C SER A 51 -6.47 9.71 6.93
N LEU A 52 -7.43 8.81 7.12
CA LEU A 52 -7.46 7.84 8.22
C LEU A 52 -6.23 6.94 8.21
N LEU A 53 -5.89 6.37 7.06
CA LEU A 53 -4.71 5.52 6.87
C LEU A 53 -3.42 6.30 7.14
N THR A 54 -3.32 7.53 6.66
CA THR A 54 -2.15 8.38 6.87
C THR A 54 -1.99 8.70 8.36
N SER A 55 -3.07 9.13 9.04
CA SER A 55 -3.06 9.36 10.48
C SER A 55 -2.64 8.11 11.25
N PHE A 56 -3.21 6.94 10.93
CA PHE A 56 -2.86 5.67 11.58
C PHE A 56 -1.36 5.33 11.45
N ILE A 57 -0.82 5.48 10.24
CA ILE A 57 0.60 5.22 9.96
C ILE A 57 1.49 6.22 10.72
N GLU A 58 1.16 7.51 10.68
CA GLU A 58 1.98 8.55 11.33
C GLU A 58 1.94 8.43 12.86
N LEU A 59 0.78 8.17 13.45
CA LEU A 59 0.66 7.89 14.89
C LEU A 59 1.50 6.69 15.30
N SER A 60 1.57 5.64 14.48
CA SER A 60 2.42 4.48 14.76
C SER A 60 3.93 4.78 14.78
N ARG A 61 4.35 5.87 14.13
CA ARG A 61 5.75 6.31 14.06
C ARG A 61 6.13 7.18 15.25
N LEU A 62 5.17 7.78 15.93
CA LEU A 62 5.42 8.56 17.14
C LEU A 62 5.92 7.65 18.26
N LYS A 63 7.08 7.96 18.83
CA LYS A 63 7.73 7.13 19.87
C LYS A 63 6.81 6.82 21.05
N ALA A 64 6.03 7.80 21.49
CA ALA A 64 5.08 7.66 22.59
C ALA A 64 3.93 6.68 22.29
N MET A 65 3.50 6.61 21.02
CA MET A 65 2.35 5.79 20.60
C MET A 65 2.76 4.44 20.01
N LYS A 66 4.03 4.29 19.62
CA LYS A 66 4.56 3.08 18.98
C LYS A 66 4.19 1.78 19.71
N PRO A 67 4.29 1.63 21.06
CA PRO A 67 3.92 0.38 21.73
C PRO A 67 2.44 -0.01 21.55
N ARG A 68 1.54 0.98 21.46
CA ARG A 68 0.10 0.75 21.25
C ARG A 68 -0.18 0.34 19.81
N TYR A 69 0.48 0.95 18.82
CA TYR A 69 0.21 0.63 17.41
C TYR A 69 0.97 -0.60 16.91
N SER A 70 2.14 -0.92 17.48
CA SER A 70 2.93 -2.10 17.11
C SER A 70 2.17 -3.40 17.34
N GLN A 71 1.30 -3.46 18.36
CA GLN A 71 0.45 -4.63 18.62
C GLN A 71 -0.57 -4.92 17.50
N TYR A 72 -0.81 -3.96 16.60
CA TYR A 72 -1.67 -4.14 15.43
C TYR A 72 -0.82 -4.27 14.15
N LEU A 73 0.19 -3.42 14.01
CA LEU A 73 0.94 -3.23 12.77
C LEU A 73 2.08 -4.24 12.56
N ASP A 74 2.76 -4.60 13.64
CA ASP A 74 3.98 -5.43 13.54
C ASP A 74 3.67 -6.93 13.73
N VAL A 75 2.39 -7.28 13.67
CA VAL A 75 1.88 -8.66 13.71
C VAL A 75 1.88 -9.26 12.29
N PRO A 76 2.21 -10.55 12.13
CA PRO A 76 2.04 -11.26 10.86
C PRO A 76 0.58 -11.22 10.37
N ILE A 77 0.36 -11.07 9.07
CA ILE A 77 -0.99 -10.99 8.51
C ILE A 77 -1.78 -12.29 8.73
N ASP A 78 -1.08 -13.43 8.77
CA ASP A 78 -1.60 -14.78 8.99
C ASP A 78 -1.77 -15.15 10.48
N ALA A 79 -1.60 -14.18 11.39
CA ALA A 79 -1.89 -14.38 12.79
C ALA A 79 -3.38 -14.68 13.04
N SER A 80 -3.64 -15.57 13.99
CA SER A 80 -4.99 -15.92 14.45
C SER A 80 -5.23 -15.37 15.87
N PRO A 81 -6.35 -14.66 16.12
CA PRO A 81 -7.39 -14.29 15.16
C PRO A 81 -6.93 -13.16 14.21
N PRO A 82 -7.55 -13.04 13.01
CA PRO A 82 -7.35 -11.89 12.13
C PRO A 82 -7.65 -10.57 12.85
N ARG A 83 -6.91 -9.51 12.50
CA ARG A 83 -7.04 -8.17 13.09
C ARG A 83 -7.56 -7.19 12.05
N LEU A 84 -8.14 -6.08 12.49
CA LEU A 84 -8.54 -4.96 11.63
C LEU A 84 -9.45 -5.36 10.46
N GLY A 85 -10.18 -6.48 10.54
CA GLY A 85 -10.98 -6.99 9.42
C GLY A 85 -10.19 -7.40 8.17
N LEU A 86 -8.86 -7.47 8.22
CA LEU A 86 -8.03 -7.91 7.10
C LEU A 86 -7.69 -9.40 7.28
N ASN A 87 -8.20 -10.23 6.38
CA ASN A 87 -7.88 -11.66 6.32
C ASN A 87 -6.72 -11.88 5.35
N PRO A 88 -5.79 -12.82 5.62
CA PRO A 88 -4.82 -13.30 4.63
C PRO A 88 -5.41 -13.60 3.25
N SER A 89 -6.65 -14.09 3.17
CA SER A 89 -7.35 -14.38 1.91
C SER A 89 -7.62 -13.14 1.05
N ALA A 90 -7.63 -11.95 1.64
CA ALA A 90 -7.75 -10.69 0.91
C ALA A 90 -6.49 -10.36 0.09
N ILE A 91 -5.34 -10.91 0.47
CA ILE A 91 -4.09 -10.70 -0.26
C ILE A 91 -4.04 -11.70 -1.39
N ARG A 92 -4.31 -11.21 -2.61
CA ARG A 92 -4.20 -12.03 -3.81
C ARG A 92 -2.75 -12.26 -4.17
N TRP A 93 -1.97 -11.19 -4.13
CA TRP A 93 -0.56 -11.21 -4.50
C TRP A 93 0.29 -10.55 -3.42
N SER A 94 1.34 -11.24 -3.02
CA SER A 94 2.43 -10.66 -2.23
C SER A 94 3.72 -11.44 -2.47
N TRP A 95 4.85 -10.78 -2.26
CA TRP A 95 6.15 -11.44 -2.18
C TRP A 95 6.35 -12.03 -0.80
N ARG A 96 6.89 -13.24 -0.73
CA ARG A 96 7.31 -13.82 0.54
C ARG A 96 8.66 -13.20 0.92
N SER A 97 8.63 -12.20 1.80
CA SER A 97 9.87 -11.75 2.46
C SER A 97 10.24 -12.76 3.56
N ALA A 98 11.53 -12.87 3.89
CA ALA A 98 12.00 -13.69 5.02
C ALA A 98 11.35 -13.28 6.35
N ALA A 99 10.92 -12.02 6.47
CA ALA A 99 10.24 -11.47 7.66
C ALA A 99 8.72 -11.75 7.69
N GLY A 100 8.16 -12.38 6.64
CA GLY A 100 6.73 -12.52 6.44
C GLY A 100 6.05 -11.19 6.05
N LEU A 101 4.76 -11.26 5.70
CA LEU A 101 3.95 -10.08 5.44
C LEU A 101 3.26 -9.65 6.74
N ARG A 102 3.34 -8.36 7.09
CA ARG A 102 2.70 -7.81 8.30
C ARG A 102 1.52 -6.92 7.95
N TYR A 103 0.67 -6.63 8.93
CA TYR A 103 -0.43 -5.67 8.75
C TYR A 103 0.06 -4.30 8.27
N ARG A 104 1.22 -3.83 8.77
CA ARG A 104 1.87 -2.60 8.28
C ARG A 104 2.07 -2.60 6.77
N ASP A 105 2.55 -3.71 6.21
CA ASP A 105 2.84 -3.81 4.78
C ASP A 105 1.58 -3.66 3.92
N VAL A 106 0.49 -4.26 4.38
CA VAL A 106 -0.84 -4.22 3.72
C VAL A 106 -1.45 -2.82 3.83
N ILE A 107 -1.40 -2.20 5.01
CA ILE A 107 -1.96 -0.88 5.25
C ILE A 107 -1.20 0.20 4.47
N GLU A 108 0.14 0.14 4.45
CA GLU A 108 0.95 1.02 3.62
C GLU A 108 0.68 0.79 2.13
N SER A 109 0.44 -0.46 1.72
CA SER A 109 0.03 -0.80 0.35
C SER A 109 -1.28 -0.14 -0.04
N ILE A 110 -2.33 -0.29 0.76
CA ILE A 110 -3.64 0.35 0.52
C ILE A 110 -3.48 1.87 0.46
N ARG A 111 -2.79 2.47 1.44
CA ARG A 111 -2.55 3.93 1.49
C ARG A 111 -1.83 4.44 0.25
N ASN A 112 -0.80 3.74 -0.21
CA ASN A 112 -0.04 4.14 -1.39
C ASN A 112 -0.86 3.94 -2.68
N SER A 113 -1.66 2.87 -2.76
CA SER A 113 -2.57 2.62 -3.88
C SER A 113 -3.57 3.76 -4.06
N LEU A 114 -4.16 4.25 -2.96
CA LEU A 114 -5.09 5.39 -2.96
C LEU A 114 -4.43 6.71 -3.38
N SER A 115 -3.12 6.85 -3.12
CA SER A 115 -2.36 8.05 -3.51
C SER A 115 -2.01 8.07 -5.01
N HIS A 116 -2.25 6.97 -5.73
CA HIS A 116 -1.94 6.83 -7.15
C HIS A 116 -3.11 6.20 -7.92
N PRO A 117 -4.26 6.89 -8.07
CA PRO A 117 -5.41 6.39 -8.80
C PRO A 117 -5.11 6.19 -10.30
N THR A 118 -4.39 5.12 -10.64
CA THR A 118 -4.06 4.79 -12.03
C THR A 118 -5.06 3.76 -12.50
N PRO A 119 -5.79 4.00 -13.61
CA PRO A 119 -6.52 2.93 -14.29
C PRO A 119 -5.56 1.77 -14.54
N GLN A 120 -5.94 0.55 -14.18
CA GLN A 120 -5.14 -0.63 -14.48
C GLN A 120 -5.12 -0.80 -16.01
N ASP A 121 -3.99 -0.48 -16.61
CA ASP A 121 -3.79 -0.63 -18.05
C ASP A 121 -3.50 -2.09 -18.36
N GLY A 122 -4.50 -2.78 -18.95
CA GLY A 122 -4.39 -4.17 -19.35
C GLY A 122 -3.35 -4.43 -20.45
N SER A 123 -2.78 -3.38 -21.05
CA SER A 123 -1.70 -3.53 -22.03
C SER A 123 -0.34 -3.85 -21.40
N ARG A 124 -0.21 -3.73 -20.06
CA ARG A 124 1.01 -4.05 -19.34
C ARG A 124 0.94 -5.47 -18.81
N PRO A 125 2.03 -6.24 -18.85
CA PRO A 125 2.08 -7.59 -18.28
C PRO A 125 1.91 -7.59 -16.76
N LEU A 126 2.02 -6.43 -16.11
CA LEU A 126 1.97 -6.27 -14.66
C LEU A 126 1.14 -5.04 -14.29
N PRO A 127 0.38 -5.10 -13.19
CA PRO A 127 -0.46 -3.99 -12.76
C PRO A 127 0.40 -2.85 -12.19
N THR A 128 -0.09 -1.64 -12.38
CA THR A 128 0.53 -0.43 -11.85
C THR A 128 -0.03 -0.09 -10.47
N THR A 129 0.71 0.69 -9.67
CA THR A 129 0.17 1.17 -8.40
C THR A 129 -1.12 1.93 -8.61
N GLY A 130 -2.16 1.55 -7.88
CA GLY A 130 -3.44 2.21 -7.89
C GLY A 130 -4.53 1.38 -7.26
N PHE A 131 -5.74 1.94 -7.28
CA PHE A 131 -6.93 1.25 -6.80
C PHE A 131 -8.02 1.26 -7.86
N THR A 132 -8.88 0.26 -7.82
CA THR A 132 -10.04 0.18 -8.71
C THR A 132 -11.20 -0.55 -8.03
N ALA A 133 -12.43 -0.19 -8.37
CA ALA A 133 -13.61 -0.92 -7.93
C ALA A 133 -13.79 -2.18 -8.81
N ARG A 134 -14.23 -3.27 -8.18
CA ARG A 134 -14.64 -4.49 -8.87
C ARG A 134 -16.15 -4.50 -8.96
N ALA A 135 -16.65 -4.72 -10.17
CA ALA A 135 -18.07 -4.84 -10.44
C ALA A 135 -18.45 -6.30 -10.72
N THR A 136 -19.64 -6.69 -10.29
CA THR A 136 -20.28 -7.94 -10.65
C THR A 136 -20.72 -7.92 -12.12
N SER A 137 -21.16 -9.07 -12.63
CA SER A 137 -21.72 -9.18 -13.99
C SER A 137 -22.95 -8.30 -14.24
N VAL A 138 -23.64 -7.85 -13.17
CA VAL A 138 -24.80 -6.95 -13.23
C VAL A 138 -24.44 -5.48 -12.95
N GLY A 139 -23.15 -5.17 -12.78
CA GLY A 139 -22.66 -3.80 -12.61
C GLY A 139 -22.60 -3.29 -11.16
N GLU A 140 -22.94 -4.11 -10.18
CA GLU A 140 -22.86 -3.74 -8.75
C GLU A 140 -21.43 -3.86 -8.23
N ILE A 141 -20.99 -2.93 -7.38
CA ILE A 141 -19.65 -2.99 -6.77
C ILE A 141 -19.63 -4.04 -5.65
N ASP A 142 -18.86 -5.11 -5.84
CA ASP A 142 -18.70 -6.18 -4.83
C ASP A 142 -17.42 -6.02 -3.98
N GLY A 143 -16.46 -5.22 -4.45
CA GLY A 143 -15.23 -4.97 -3.74
C GLY A 143 -14.28 -4.00 -4.42
N TYR A 144 -13.09 -3.90 -3.84
CA TYR A 144 -12.06 -2.94 -4.22
C TYR A 144 -10.72 -3.65 -4.31
N CYS A 145 -10.00 -3.41 -5.39
CA CYS A 145 -8.65 -3.89 -5.59
C CYS A 145 -7.66 -2.75 -5.34
N PHE A 146 -6.65 -3.00 -4.52
CA PHE A 146 -5.55 -2.10 -4.21
C PHE A 146 -4.24 -2.76 -4.61
N VAL A 147 -3.53 -2.13 -5.54
CA VAL A 147 -2.24 -2.59 -6.03
C VAL A 147 -1.17 -1.61 -5.61
N GLN A 148 -0.16 -2.09 -4.88
CA GLN A 148 1.09 -1.38 -4.68
C GLN A 148 2.20 -2.07 -5.47
N SER A 149 2.48 -1.53 -6.65
CA SER A 149 3.65 -1.88 -7.44
C SER A 149 4.81 -0.93 -7.09
N PRO A 150 5.94 -1.42 -6.59
CA PRO A 150 7.12 -0.59 -6.46
C PRO A 150 7.53 -0.06 -7.83
N TRP A 151 7.20 1.21 -8.07
CA TRP A 151 7.70 1.97 -9.20
C TRP A 151 9.23 2.00 -9.08
N VAL A 152 9.91 1.35 -10.01
CA VAL A 152 11.34 1.58 -10.21
C VAL A 152 11.44 3.01 -10.74
N GLU A 153 11.95 3.95 -9.95
CA GLU A 153 12.28 5.29 -10.47
C GLU A 153 13.15 5.15 -11.71
N LYS A 154 13.01 6.08 -12.68
CA LYS A 154 13.98 6.25 -13.77
C LYS A 154 15.38 6.34 -13.15
N GLY A 155 16.19 5.28 -13.32
CA GLY A 155 17.53 5.16 -12.73
C GLY A 155 17.73 3.96 -11.80
N GLY A 156 16.72 3.12 -11.56
CA GLY A 156 16.92 1.82 -10.91
C GLY A 156 17.21 1.87 -9.42
N ARG A 157 16.99 3.01 -8.74
CA ARG A 157 17.39 3.16 -7.34
C ARG A 157 16.25 2.84 -6.38
N GLN A 158 16.47 1.73 -5.70
CA GLN A 158 15.89 1.27 -4.44
C GLN A 158 14.56 0.49 -4.50
N LEU A 159 14.72 -0.83 -4.48
CA LEU A 159 13.74 -1.75 -3.89
C LEU A 159 13.42 -1.30 -2.45
N LEU A 160 12.14 -1.35 -2.04
CA LEU A 160 11.79 -1.22 -0.61
C LEU A 160 12.58 -2.27 0.18
N LYS A 161 12.99 -1.95 1.40
CA LYS A 161 13.82 -2.86 2.23
C LYS A 161 13.26 -4.28 2.31
N ARG A 162 11.93 -4.44 2.40
CA ARG A 162 11.26 -5.76 2.43
C ARG A 162 11.42 -6.59 1.15
N PHE A 163 11.74 -5.94 0.02
CA PHE A 163 11.99 -6.55 -1.29
C PHE A 163 13.50 -6.59 -1.61
N ARG A 164 14.38 -6.20 -0.67
CA ARG A 164 15.81 -6.41 -0.79
C ARG A 164 16.16 -7.73 -0.13
N PRO A 165 16.48 -8.77 -0.89
CA PRO A 165 17.12 -9.94 -0.32
C PRO A 165 18.55 -9.51 0.07
N GLU A 166 18.76 -9.13 1.32
CA GLU A 166 20.11 -8.95 1.90
C GLU A 166 20.74 -10.34 2.05
N LEU A 167 21.14 -10.96 0.94
CA LEU A 167 21.71 -12.30 0.96
C LEU A 167 23.22 -12.22 0.88
N ARG A 168 23.89 -12.87 1.83
CA ARG A 168 25.34 -13.14 1.79
C ARG A 168 25.66 -14.63 1.71
N GLN A 169 24.66 -15.51 1.76
CA GLN A 169 24.84 -16.96 1.88
C GLN A 169 24.19 -17.73 0.71
N VAL A 170 24.95 -18.63 0.09
CA VAL A 170 24.59 -19.40 -1.14
C VAL A 170 23.29 -20.21 -0.99
N GLN A 171 23.01 -20.73 0.20
CA GLN A 171 21.80 -21.54 0.48
C GLN A 171 20.52 -20.69 0.39
N GLU A 172 20.56 -19.44 0.84
CA GLU A 172 19.40 -18.55 0.81
C GLU A 172 19.09 -18.09 -0.62
N CYS A 173 20.12 -17.89 -1.45
CA CYS A 173 19.96 -17.59 -2.88
C CYS A 173 19.25 -18.72 -3.63
N SER A 174 19.56 -19.98 -3.31
CA SER A 174 18.94 -21.15 -3.95
C SER A 174 17.45 -21.24 -3.59
N LYS A 175 17.11 -21.08 -2.31
CA LYS A 175 15.73 -21.03 -1.84
C LYS A 175 14.93 -19.89 -2.47
N LEU A 176 15.54 -18.71 -2.61
CA LEU A 176 14.89 -17.56 -3.23
C LEU A 176 14.62 -17.79 -4.73
N ARG A 177 15.55 -18.45 -5.45
CA ARG A 177 15.34 -18.85 -6.85
C ARG A 177 14.17 -19.84 -7.01
N GLU A 178 14.05 -20.80 -6.10
CA GLU A 178 12.91 -21.73 -6.05
C GLU A 178 11.60 -20.99 -5.79
N GLU A 179 11.58 -20.08 -4.82
CA GLU A 179 10.41 -19.25 -4.50
C GLU A 179 10.03 -18.33 -5.68
N LEU A 180 11.01 -17.73 -6.36
CA LEU A 180 10.80 -16.96 -7.59
C LEU A 180 10.16 -17.79 -8.69
N THR A 181 10.68 -18.99 -8.92
CA THR A 181 10.18 -19.91 -9.94
C THR A 181 8.76 -20.38 -9.59
N ALA A 182 8.50 -20.73 -8.33
CA ALA A 182 7.20 -21.15 -7.86
C ALA A 182 6.17 -20.01 -7.95
N TRP A 183 6.57 -18.78 -7.61
CA TRP A 183 5.75 -17.58 -7.77
C TRP A 183 5.44 -17.33 -9.25
N GLY A 184 6.46 -17.34 -10.11
CA GLY A 184 6.29 -17.13 -11.55
C GLY A 184 5.31 -18.14 -12.17
N ARG A 185 5.46 -19.43 -11.86
CA ARG A 185 4.52 -20.48 -12.31
C ARG A 185 3.09 -20.27 -11.82
N ARG A 186 2.90 -19.83 -10.57
CA ARG A 186 1.56 -19.55 -10.03
C ARG A 186 0.86 -18.43 -10.78
N HIS A 187 1.62 -17.50 -11.36
CA HIS A 187 1.13 -16.28 -11.97
C HIS A 187 1.31 -16.25 -13.49
N ASP A 188 1.67 -17.38 -14.11
CA ASP A 188 1.92 -17.51 -15.55
C ASP A 188 2.91 -16.47 -16.09
N VAL A 189 3.94 -16.16 -15.29
CA VAL A 189 5.02 -15.24 -15.65
C VAL A 189 6.37 -15.92 -15.49
N MET A 190 7.23 -15.79 -16.50
CA MET A 190 8.57 -16.32 -16.45
C MET A 190 9.48 -15.34 -15.70
N LEU A 191 9.73 -15.63 -14.42
CA LEU A 191 10.70 -14.88 -13.63
C LEU A 191 12.07 -15.54 -13.69
N GLU A 192 13.07 -14.71 -13.91
CA GLU A 192 14.48 -15.05 -13.82
C GLU A 192 15.07 -14.43 -12.55
N ALA A 193 16.25 -14.91 -12.15
CA ALA A 193 16.99 -14.34 -11.04
C ALA A 193 18.38 -13.92 -11.52
N ASP A 194 18.62 -12.62 -11.52
CA ASP A 194 19.90 -12.00 -11.87
C ASP A 194 20.66 -11.65 -10.59
N GLU A 195 21.98 -11.72 -10.60
CA GLU A 195 22.80 -11.37 -9.45
C GLU A 195 23.53 -10.05 -9.72
N ARG A 196 23.26 -9.02 -8.90
CA ARG A 196 23.84 -7.69 -9.04
C ARG A 196 24.40 -7.23 -7.70
N ASP A 197 25.70 -6.95 -7.65
CA ASP A 197 26.40 -6.50 -6.44
C ASP A 197 26.19 -7.44 -5.22
N GLY A 198 26.11 -8.76 -5.48
CA GLY A 198 25.85 -9.77 -4.45
C GLY A 198 24.40 -9.83 -3.97
N ILE A 199 23.47 -9.16 -4.66
CA ILE A 199 22.03 -9.17 -4.38
C ILE A 199 21.32 -9.94 -5.49
N LEU A 200 20.45 -10.88 -5.11
CA LEU A 200 19.58 -11.55 -6.07
C LEU A 200 18.43 -10.59 -6.46
N VAL A 201 18.33 -10.25 -7.73
CA VAL A 201 17.30 -9.38 -8.28
C VAL A 201 16.35 -10.23 -9.13
N PRO A 202 15.05 -10.29 -8.79
CA PRO A 202 14.05 -10.88 -9.68
C PRO A 202 14.02 -10.14 -11.01
N CYS A 203 13.89 -10.85 -12.13
CA CYS A 203 13.80 -10.26 -13.46
C CYS A 203 12.62 -10.82 -14.24
N LEU A 204 11.95 -9.98 -15.02
CA LEU A 204 10.92 -10.36 -15.99
C LEU A 204 11.38 -9.89 -17.37
N GLY A 205 11.64 -10.83 -18.28
CA GLY A 205 12.17 -10.52 -19.62
C GLY A 205 13.49 -9.73 -19.59
N GLY A 206 14.41 -10.10 -18.70
CA GLY A 206 15.71 -9.43 -18.53
C GLY A 206 15.67 -8.06 -17.82
N GLN A 207 14.50 -7.56 -17.42
CA GLN A 207 14.37 -6.31 -16.67
C GLN A 207 14.14 -6.60 -15.18
N PRO A 208 14.71 -5.80 -14.25
CA PRO A 208 14.41 -5.91 -12.83
C PRO A 208 12.90 -5.89 -12.59
N PHE A 209 12.40 -6.98 -12.05
CA PHE A 209 11.03 -7.14 -11.63
C PHE A 209 10.97 -6.89 -10.13
N VAL A 210 9.99 -6.09 -9.73
CA VAL A 210 9.73 -5.89 -8.32
C VAL A 210 8.34 -6.39 -8.00
N PRO A 211 8.22 -7.40 -7.13
CA PRO A 211 6.93 -7.91 -6.72
C PRO A 211 6.07 -6.81 -6.12
N PHE A 212 4.77 -6.91 -6.37
CA PHE A 212 3.78 -5.97 -5.91
C PHE A 212 2.87 -6.64 -4.88
N ILE A 213 2.14 -5.83 -4.11
CA ILE A 213 1.09 -6.33 -3.23
C ILE A 213 -0.25 -5.99 -3.89
N GLU A 214 -1.10 -7.01 -4.03
CA GLU A 214 -2.49 -6.83 -4.41
C GLU A 214 -3.40 -7.29 -3.28
N VAL A 215 -4.25 -6.36 -2.84
CA VAL A 215 -5.24 -6.57 -1.79
C VAL A 215 -6.61 -6.39 -2.42
N ILE A 216 -7.46 -7.39 -2.30
CA ILE A 216 -8.87 -7.33 -2.69
C ILE A 216 -9.70 -7.40 -1.41
N LEU A 217 -10.46 -6.34 -1.17
CA LEU A 217 -11.42 -6.28 -0.06
C LEU A 217 -12.82 -6.22 -0.64
N SER A 218 -13.71 -7.08 -0.17
CA SER A 218 -15.15 -6.88 -0.37
C SER A 218 -15.60 -5.57 0.27
N THR A 219 -16.76 -5.06 -0.15
CA THR A 219 -17.38 -3.88 0.48
C THR A 219 -17.54 -4.06 2.00
N CYS A 220 -17.86 -5.27 2.45
CA CYS A 220 -17.98 -5.60 3.87
C CYS A 220 -16.62 -5.54 4.59
N GLU A 221 -15.60 -6.18 4.06
CA GLU A 221 -14.25 -6.20 4.65
C GLU A 221 -13.66 -4.79 4.72
N LEU A 222 -13.82 -3.98 3.65
CA LEU A 222 -13.36 -2.60 3.64
C LEU A 222 -14.07 -1.78 4.73
N ARG A 223 -15.38 -1.95 4.90
CA ARG A 223 -16.13 -1.27 5.96
C ARG A 223 -15.62 -1.64 7.36
N VAL A 224 -15.43 -2.93 7.63
CA VAL A 224 -14.90 -3.40 8.93
C VAL A 224 -13.51 -2.85 9.18
N PHE A 225 -12.65 -2.85 8.15
CA PHE A 225 -11.31 -2.29 8.23
C PHE A 225 -11.33 -0.79 8.56
N VAL A 226 -12.16 -0.01 7.89
CA VAL A 226 -12.29 1.44 8.16
C VAL A 226 -12.79 1.71 9.57
N LEU A 227 -13.80 0.98 10.03
CA LEU A 227 -14.31 1.12 11.41
C LEU A 227 -13.24 0.76 12.44
N ALA A 228 -12.51 -0.33 12.23
CA ALA A 228 -11.42 -0.72 13.14
C ALA A 228 -10.32 0.34 13.22
N LEU A 229 -9.93 0.95 12.10
CA LEU A 229 -8.98 2.06 12.10
C LEU A 229 -9.52 3.28 12.84
N ALA A 230 -10.79 3.64 12.59
CA ALA A 230 -11.45 4.77 13.22
C ALA A 230 -11.55 4.59 14.75
N ASP A 231 -11.88 3.39 15.23
CA ASP A 231 -11.96 3.07 16.65
C ASP A 231 -10.59 3.19 17.34
N ILE A 232 -9.53 2.69 16.70
CA ILE A 232 -8.19 2.75 17.27
C ILE A 232 -7.69 4.19 17.41
N ILE A 233 -7.94 5.03 16.39
CA ILE A 233 -7.56 6.45 16.38
C ILE A 233 -8.49 7.27 17.29
N GLY A 234 -9.80 7.04 17.23
CA GLY A 234 -10.80 7.76 18.04
C GLY A 234 -10.63 7.50 19.53
N GLY A 235 -10.19 6.30 19.91
CA GLY A 235 -9.74 5.98 21.26
C GLY A 235 -8.50 6.75 21.73
N GLU A 236 -7.90 7.64 20.92
CA GLU A 236 -6.92 8.63 21.36
C GLU A 236 -7.58 9.91 21.88
N GLN A 237 -8.69 10.36 21.28
CA GLN A 237 -9.34 11.60 21.71
C GLN A 237 -9.95 11.46 23.10
N ALA A 238 -10.52 10.31 23.44
CA ALA A 238 -11.06 10.05 24.78
C ALA A 238 -9.99 10.00 25.87
N VAL A 239 -8.79 9.49 25.58
CA VAL A 239 -7.69 9.36 26.56
C VAL A 239 -6.90 10.68 26.69
N GLY A 240 -6.78 11.45 25.62
CA GLY A 240 -6.16 12.78 25.62
C GLY A 240 -6.95 13.85 26.38
N THR A 241 -8.29 13.74 26.42
CA THR A 241 -9.13 14.65 27.23
C THR A 241 -8.97 14.38 28.72
N VAL A 242 -8.86 13.13 29.15
CA VAL A 242 -8.70 12.79 30.58
C VAL A 242 -7.32 13.20 31.11
N ALA A 243 -6.25 13.05 30.31
CA ALA A 243 -4.90 13.42 30.73
C ALA A 243 -4.68 14.95 30.87
N ARG A 244 -5.44 15.79 30.15
CA ARG A 244 -5.33 17.26 30.27
C ARG A 244 -6.11 17.86 31.44
N THR A 245 -7.06 17.13 32.02
CA THR A 245 -7.79 17.56 33.23
C THR A 245 -7.02 17.34 34.53
N HIS A 246 -5.90 16.59 34.51
CA HIS A 246 -5.11 16.28 35.71
C HIS A 246 -3.81 17.08 35.85
N GLU A 247 -3.53 18.03 34.94
CA GLU A 247 -2.41 18.99 35.08
C GLU A 247 -2.85 20.42 35.41
N VAL A 248 -4.14 20.62 35.72
CA VAL A 248 -4.67 21.91 36.21
C VAL A 248 -5.60 21.65 37.40
N LEU A 249 -5.07 21.06 38.47
CA LEU A 249 -5.60 21.17 39.84
C LEU A 249 -4.45 21.07 40.84
#